data_AF-A0A7C3NI88-F1
#
_entry.id   AF-A0A7C3NI88-F1
#
_cell.length_a   1.000
_cell.length_b   1.000
_cell.length_c   1.000
_cell.angle_alpha   90.00
_cell.angle_beta   90.00
_cell.angle_gamma   90.00
#
_symmetry.space_group_name_H-M   'P 1'
#
loop_
_entity.id
_entity.type
_entity.pdbx_description
1 polymer ?
#
loop_
_entity_poly.entity_id
_entity_poly.type
_entity_poly.pdbx_seq_one_letter_code
_entity_poly.pdbx_strand_id
1 'polypeptide(L)'
;MNLSSKLATAIGLALLLLAAAAWSQTGQREPLLKAQSDQENLRRWEKMSAAEKQEIRQRFQRWKNMDEKEKAELRRKFEAWRKLKEEEKAAARRNFERWQKMDPQERERLEERWREWRNLSPERRAEIRQKLRDMDPAERRELRQKLQERREKLLAERDHQWREKAREHFEKMTAEEKRQLGDKLRELKQHGSLEEKRRFRDELREKLQSGKE
;
A
#
# COMPACT_ATOMS: atom_id res chain seq x y z
N MET A 1 9.59 3.34 9.11
CA MET A 1 8.58 4.24 8.51
C MET A 1 8.11 3.66 7.17
N ASN A 2 6.88 3.12 7.14
CA ASN A 2 6.39 2.29 6.04
C ASN A 2 6.08 3.14 4.79
N LEU A 3 6.84 2.91 3.71
CA LEU A 3 6.76 3.61 2.41
C LEU A 3 5.38 3.55 1.74
N SER A 4 4.51 2.67 2.18
CA SER A 4 3.18 2.43 1.63
C SER A 4 2.18 3.50 2.05
N SER A 5 2.47 4.15 3.19
CA SER A 5 1.86 5.41 3.56
C SER A 5 2.14 6.52 2.53
N LYS A 6 3.13 6.42 1.64
CA LYS A 6 3.50 7.43 0.62
C LYS A 6 2.89 7.21 -0.79
N LEU A 7 2.13 6.12 -0.99
CA LEU A 7 1.36 5.87 -2.22
C LEU A 7 -0.15 5.98 -1.99
N ALA A 8 -0.64 5.58 -0.80
CA ALA A 8 -2.03 5.84 -0.40
C ALA A 8 -2.28 7.31 -0.05
N THR A 9 -1.26 8.05 0.42
CA THR A 9 -1.35 9.51 0.58
C THR A 9 -1.30 10.26 -0.75
N ALA A 10 -0.76 9.69 -1.83
CA ALA A 10 -0.66 10.43 -3.09
C ALA A 10 -2.02 10.65 -3.76
N ILE A 11 -2.95 9.69 -3.69
CA ILE A 11 -4.30 9.82 -4.24
C ILE A 11 -5.20 10.62 -3.29
N GLY A 12 -5.02 10.46 -1.96
CA GLY A 12 -5.71 11.26 -0.95
C GLY A 12 -5.27 12.74 -0.91
N LEU A 13 -4.00 13.05 -1.18
CA LEU A 13 -3.49 14.43 -1.29
C LEU A 13 -3.68 15.03 -2.69
N ALA A 14 -3.80 14.23 -3.76
CA ALA A 14 -4.10 14.76 -5.08
C ALA A 14 -5.51 15.39 -5.17
N LEU A 15 -6.45 14.99 -4.32
CA LEU A 15 -7.73 15.69 -4.18
C LEU A 15 -7.65 16.97 -3.32
N LEU A 16 -6.53 17.19 -2.61
CA LEU A 16 -6.32 18.35 -1.73
C LEU A 16 -5.29 19.37 -2.28
N LEU A 17 -4.49 19.01 -3.28
CA LEU A 17 -3.60 19.94 -3.98
C LEU A 17 -4.31 20.81 -5.04
N LEU A 18 -5.64 20.67 -5.17
CA LEU A 18 -6.47 21.62 -5.92
C LEU A 18 -6.62 22.99 -5.24
N ALA A 19 -6.16 23.17 -3.99
CA ALA A 19 -6.27 24.46 -3.29
C ALA A 19 -4.94 25.24 -3.12
N ALA A 20 -3.77 24.66 -3.43
CA ALA A 20 -2.47 25.29 -3.07
C ALA A 20 -1.47 25.48 -4.21
N ALA A 21 -1.80 25.10 -5.45
CA ALA A 21 -0.87 25.17 -6.60
C ALA A 21 -1.33 26.08 -7.75
N ALA A 22 -2.31 26.96 -7.53
CA ALA A 22 -2.77 27.95 -8.52
C ALA A 22 -2.16 29.35 -8.30
N TRP A 23 -0.88 29.38 -7.91
CA TRP A 23 -0.05 30.57 -7.79
C TRP A 23 1.33 30.28 -8.41
N SER A 24 1.41 30.27 -9.74
CA SER A 24 2.46 30.97 -10.48
C SER A 24 2.25 30.74 -11.98
N GLN A 25 2.01 31.83 -12.69
CA GLN A 25 2.03 31.96 -14.16
C GLN A 25 0.91 31.29 -14.96
N THR A 26 -0.22 31.99 -15.07
CA THR A 26 -0.88 32.23 -16.38
C THR A 26 -1.66 33.55 -16.32
N GLY A 27 -1.29 34.49 -17.19
CA GLY A 27 -1.84 35.84 -17.22
C GLY A 27 -3.27 35.92 -17.77
N GLN A 28 -4.09 36.68 -17.03
CA GLN A 28 -5.15 37.57 -17.54
C GLN A 28 -6.42 36.99 -18.23
N ARG A 29 -6.76 35.71 -18.04
CA ARG A 29 -8.15 35.21 -18.28
C ARG A 29 -8.81 34.50 -17.08
N GLU A 30 -8.15 34.48 -15.92
CA GLU A 30 -8.48 33.60 -14.79
C GLU A 30 -9.45 34.10 -13.69
N PRO A 31 -9.75 35.40 -13.47
CA PRO A 31 -10.40 35.80 -12.22
C PRO A 31 -11.82 35.26 -12.06
N LEU A 32 -12.58 35.14 -13.17
CA LEU A 32 -13.97 34.65 -13.12
C LEU A 32 -14.04 33.13 -12.91
N LEU A 33 -13.19 32.36 -13.60
CA LEU A 33 -13.12 30.90 -13.48
C LEU A 33 -12.59 30.47 -12.10
N LYS A 34 -11.60 31.21 -11.56
CA LYS A 34 -11.07 30.99 -10.21
C LYS A 34 -12.11 31.32 -9.14
N ALA A 35 -12.79 32.46 -9.25
CA ALA A 35 -13.87 32.85 -8.32
C ALA A 35 -15.06 31.86 -8.34
N GLN A 36 -15.44 31.34 -9.52
CA GLN A 36 -16.46 30.30 -9.62
C GLN A 36 -16.02 28.99 -8.97
N SER A 37 -14.76 28.58 -9.18
CA SER A 37 -14.21 27.39 -8.53
C SER A 37 -14.09 27.53 -7.01
N ASP A 38 -13.74 28.73 -6.52
CA ASP A 38 -13.63 29.03 -5.09
C ASP A 38 -15.00 29.03 -4.42
N GLN A 39 -16.03 29.60 -5.07
CA GLN A 39 -17.41 29.53 -4.60
C GLN A 39 -17.95 28.09 -4.59
N GLU A 40 -17.65 27.28 -5.60
CA GLU A 40 -18.08 25.88 -5.62
C GLU A 40 -17.38 25.06 -4.52
N ASN A 41 -16.09 25.28 -4.30
CA ASN A 41 -15.33 24.66 -3.22
C ASN A 41 -15.87 25.05 -1.85
N LEU A 42 -16.24 26.33 -1.66
CA LEU A 42 -16.86 26.79 -0.42
C LEU A 42 -18.21 26.11 -0.18
N ARG A 43 -19.07 26.03 -1.22
CA ARG A 43 -20.36 25.33 -1.13
C ARG A 43 -20.18 23.84 -0.81
N ARG A 44 -19.17 23.18 -1.37
CA ARG A 44 -18.81 21.79 -1.05
C ARG A 44 -18.34 21.66 0.39
N TRP A 45 -17.48 22.58 0.84
CA TRP A 45 -17.00 22.63 2.22
C TRP A 45 -18.15 22.82 3.21
N GLU A 46 -19.07 23.74 2.96
CA GLU A 46 -20.23 23.98 3.83
C GLU A 46 -21.08 22.71 4.02
N LYS A 47 -21.30 21.96 2.93
CA LYS A 47 -22.06 20.71 2.91
C LYS A 47 -21.35 19.51 3.56
N MET A 48 -20.06 19.60 3.85
CA MET A 48 -19.32 18.51 4.50
C MET A 48 -19.71 18.37 5.98
N SER A 49 -19.77 17.12 6.44
CA SER A 49 -19.92 16.75 7.83
C SER A 49 -18.74 17.27 8.69
N ALA A 50 -18.94 17.34 10.00
CA ALA A 50 -17.87 17.71 10.92
C ALA A 50 -16.67 16.74 10.83
N ALA A 51 -16.92 15.45 10.61
CA ALA A 51 -15.88 14.44 10.46
C ALA A 51 -15.03 14.67 9.19
N GLU A 52 -15.66 14.96 8.05
CA GLU A 52 -14.95 15.27 6.80
C GLU A 52 -14.14 16.56 6.89
N LYS A 53 -14.72 17.61 7.48
CA LYS A 53 -14.00 18.87 7.76
C LYS A 53 -12.78 18.63 8.65
N GLN A 54 -12.93 17.79 9.67
CA GLN A 54 -11.83 17.45 10.57
C GLN A 54 -10.74 16.65 9.87
N GLU A 55 -11.10 15.69 9.01
CA GLU A 55 -10.14 14.94 8.21
C GLU A 55 -9.33 15.86 7.30
N ILE A 56 -9.98 16.81 6.62
CA ILE A 56 -9.32 17.78 5.76
C ILE A 56 -8.35 18.66 6.57
N ARG A 57 -8.75 19.14 7.75
CA ARG A 57 -7.85 19.89 8.65
C ARG A 57 -6.63 19.07 9.03
N GLN A 58 -6.80 17.80 9.40
CA GLN A 58 -5.68 16.92 9.75
C GLN A 58 -4.74 16.68 8.57
N ARG A 59 -5.28 16.49 7.36
CA ARG A 59 -4.48 16.36 6.13
C ARG A 59 -3.69 17.64 5.84
N PHE A 60 -4.30 18.81 6.02
CA PHE A 60 -3.64 20.10 5.86
C PHE A 60 -2.52 20.31 6.88
N GLN A 61 -2.75 20.00 8.16
CA GLN A 61 -1.71 20.09 9.18
C GLN A 61 -0.53 19.16 8.88
N ARG A 62 -0.79 17.93 8.44
CA ARG A 62 0.26 17.01 7.99
C ARG A 62 1.08 17.61 6.85
N TRP A 63 0.43 18.20 5.84
CA TRP A 63 1.13 18.84 4.72
C TRP A 63 1.95 20.05 5.16
N LYS A 64 1.41 20.90 6.05
CA LYS A 64 2.11 22.07 6.58
C LYS A 64 3.41 21.67 7.30
N ASN A 65 3.37 20.55 8.02
CA ASN A 65 4.48 20.02 8.81
C ASN A 65 5.46 19.14 8.00
N MET A 66 5.22 18.91 6.71
CA MET A 66 6.17 18.21 5.84
C MET A 66 7.39 19.08 5.54
N ASP A 67 8.54 18.44 5.35
CA ASP A 67 9.74 19.12 4.84
C ASP A 67 9.59 19.48 3.35
N GLU A 68 10.50 20.32 2.84
CA GLU A 68 10.43 20.76 1.44
C GLU A 68 10.65 19.63 0.43
N LYS A 69 11.39 18.58 0.79
CA LYS A 69 11.62 17.42 -0.08
C LYS A 69 10.34 16.62 -0.25
N GLU A 70 9.62 16.37 0.84
CA GLU A 70 8.32 15.70 0.84
C GLU A 70 7.26 16.51 0.10
N LYS A 71 7.22 17.84 0.33
CA LYS A 71 6.34 18.73 -0.44
C LYS A 71 6.67 18.73 -1.92
N ALA A 72 7.94 18.75 -2.31
CA ALA A 72 8.37 18.67 -3.71
C ALA A 72 7.96 17.33 -4.36
N GLU A 73 8.12 16.22 -3.65
CA GLU A 73 7.68 14.90 -4.14
C GLU A 73 6.16 14.87 -4.36
N LEU A 74 5.38 15.40 -3.43
CA LEU A 74 3.92 15.49 -3.55
C LEU A 74 3.49 16.40 -4.70
N ARG A 75 4.13 17.57 -4.86
CA ARG A 75 3.89 18.47 -5.99
C ARG A 75 4.13 17.74 -7.32
N ARG A 76 5.25 17.01 -7.46
CA ARG A 76 5.54 16.22 -8.66
C ARG A 76 4.50 15.14 -8.94
N LYS A 77 4.06 14.41 -7.89
CA LYS A 77 3.02 13.37 -8.03
C LYS A 77 1.69 13.98 -8.45
N PHE A 78 1.34 15.13 -7.93
CA PHE A 78 0.11 15.83 -8.27
C PHE A 78 0.13 16.37 -9.71
N GLU A 79 1.24 16.93 -10.15
CA GLU A 79 1.39 17.36 -11.56
C GLU A 79 1.30 16.17 -12.52
N ALA A 80 1.86 15.02 -12.16
CA ALA A 80 1.67 13.79 -12.93
C ALA A 80 0.19 13.36 -12.97
N TRP A 81 -0.52 13.45 -11.84
CA TRP A 81 -1.95 13.14 -11.75
C TRP A 81 -2.82 14.08 -12.60
N ARG A 82 -2.55 15.38 -12.58
CA ARG A 82 -3.29 16.40 -13.36
C ARG A 82 -3.22 16.12 -14.86
N LYS A 83 -2.08 15.61 -15.33
CA LYS A 83 -1.82 15.28 -16.73
C LYS A 83 -2.47 13.98 -17.20
N LEU A 84 -3.00 13.15 -16.29
CA LEU A 84 -3.73 11.94 -16.66
C LEU A 84 -5.06 12.29 -17.35
N LYS A 85 -5.49 11.45 -18.29
CA LYS A 85 -6.82 11.52 -18.90
C LYS A 85 -7.90 11.08 -17.90
N GLU A 86 -9.16 11.42 -18.14
CA GLU A 86 -10.24 11.08 -17.21
C GLU A 86 -10.43 9.56 -17.04
N GLU A 87 -10.20 8.77 -18.09
CA GLU A 87 -10.25 7.31 -18.02
C GLU A 87 -9.15 6.74 -17.12
N GLU A 88 -7.95 7.32 -17.19
CA GLU A 88 -6.80 6.93 -16.36
C GLU A 88 -7.03 7.33 -14.90
N LYS A 89 -7.57 8.53 -14.66
CA LYS A 89 -7.99 8.96 -13.32
C LYS A 89 -9.07 8.05 -12.76
N ALA A 90 -10.07 7.66 -13.56
CA ALA A 90 -11.11 6.74 -13.15
C ALA A 90 -10.55 5.34 -12.82
N ALA A 91 -9.63 4.83 -13.63
CA ALA A 91 -8.94 3.56 -13.36
C ALA A 91 -8.14 3.62 -12.05
N ALA A 92 -7.44 4.73 -11.80
CA ALA A 92 -6.70 4.92 -10.57
C ALA A 92 -7.61 5.02 -9.33
N ARG A 93 -8.77 5.70 -9.43
CA ARG A 93 -9.79 5.72 -8.37
C ARG A 93 -10.28 4.31 -8.03
N ARG A 94 -10.64 3.51 -9.03
CA ARG A 94 -11.05 2.10 -8.84
C ARG A 94 -9.95 1.24 -8.20
N ASN A 95 -8.69 1.44 -8.61
CA ASN A 95 -7.55 0.75 -8.01
C ASN A 95 -7.39 1.11 -6.53
N PHE A 96 -7.55 2.39 -6.20
CA PHE A 96 -7.45 2.89 -4.84
C PHE A 96 -8.58 2.35 -3.95
N GLU A 97 -9.81 2.34 -4.43
CA GLU A 97 -10.94 1.74 -3.71
C GLU A 97 -10.73 0.25 -3.44
N ARG A 98 -10.22 -0.51 -4.42
CA ARG A 98 -9.84 -1.91 -4.20
C ARG A 98 -8.76 -2.05 -3.12
N TRP A 99 -7.73 -1.22 -3.17
CA TRP A 99 -6.68 -1.22 -2.16
C TRP A 99 -7.21 -0.87 -0.76
N GLN A 100 -8.13 0.07 -0.63
CA GLN A 100 -8.78 0.42 0.63
C GLN A 100 -9.67 -0.71 1.19
N LYS A 101 -10.16 -1.60 0.34
CA LYS A 101 -10.95 -2.78 0.73
C LYS A 101 -10.11 -4.02 1.02
N MET A 102 -8.85 -4.06 0.56
CA MET A 102 -7.93 -5.17 0.84
C MET A 102 -7.67 -5.30 2.34
N ASP A 103 -7.53 -6.53 2.80
CA ASP A 103 -7.10 -6.80 4.16
C ASP A 103 -5.63 -6.36 4.37
N PRO A 104 -5.18 -6.17 5.63
CA PRO A 104 -3.82 -5.71 5.89
C PRO A 104 -2.72 -6.64 5.34
N GLN A 105 -2.94 -7.95 5.29
CA GLN A 105 -1.96 -8.91 4.79
C GLN A 105 -1.86 -8.89 3.26
N GLU A 106 -2.97 -8.68 2.56
CA GLU A 106 -3.02 -8.44 1.12
C GLU A 106 -2.28 -7.17 0.74
N ARG A 107 -2.50 -6.08 1.49
CA ARG A 107 -1.79 -4.82 1.28
C ARG A 107 -0.29 -4.99 1.45
N GLU A 108 0.15 -5.63 2.53
CA GLU A 108 1.55 -5.90 2.79
C GLU A 108 2.21 -6.70 1.67
N ARG A 109 1.55 -7.76 1.19
CA ARG A 109 2.02 -8.57 0.06
C ARG A 109 2.14 -7.74 -1.22
N LEU A 110 1.20 -6.84 -1.49
CA LEU A 110 1.26 -5.96 -2.65
C LEU A 110 2.40 -4.94 -2.53
N GLU A 111 2.63 -4.40 -1.34
CA GLU A 111 3.70 -3.44 -1.05
C GLU A 111 5.08 -4.08 -1.20
N GLU A 112 5.25 -5.31 -0.75
CA GLU A 112 6.48 -6.10 -0.94
C GLU A 112 6.76 -6.33 -2.41
N ARG A 113 5.77 -6.83 -3.17
CA ARG A 113 5.90 -7.01 -4.62
C ARG A 113 6.24 -5.71 -5.34
N TRP A 114 5.64 -4.60 -4.91
CA TRP A 114 5.95 -3.29 -5.46
C TRP A 114 7.37 -2.84 -5.14
N ARG A 115 7.86 -3.11 -3.93
CA ARG A 115 9.24 -2.83 -3.53
C ARG A 115 10.23 -3.64 -4.36
N GLU A 116 10.02 -4.96 -4.50
CA GLU A 116 10.82 -5.83 -5.36
C GLU A 116 10.84 -5.32 -6.80
N TRP A 117 9.66 -4.99 -7.34
CA TRP A 117 9.54 -4.45 -8.69
C TRP A 117 10.34 -3.16 -8.88
N ARG A 118 10.29 -2.23 -7.90
CA ARG A 118 11.06 -0.97 -7.97
C ARG A 118 12.57 -1.17 -7.84
N ASN A 119 12.99 -2.25 -7.18
CA ASN A 119 14.40 -2.60 -7.03
C ASN A 119 14.99 -3.25 -8.28
N LEU A 120 14.15 -3.70 -9.23
CA LEU A 120 14.62 -4.17 -10.53
C LEU A 120 15.29 -3.03 -11.32
N SER A 121 16.36 -3.35 -12.04
CA SER A 121 17.03 -2.38 -12.90
C SER A 121 16.06 -1.80 -13.94
N PRO A 122 16.27 -0.57 -14.42
CA PRO A 122 15.46 0.02 -15.48
C PRO A 122 15.33 -0.89 -16.71
N GLU A 123 16.42 -1.54 -17.10
CA GLU A 123 16.54 -2.46 -18.25
C GLU A 123 15.68 -3.69 -18.01
N ARG A 124 15.79 -4.31 -16.83
CA ARG A 124 14.99 -5.49 -16.48
C ARG A 124 13.49 -5.17 -16.46
N ARG A 125 13.12 -4.00 -15.96
CA ARG A 125 11.72 -3.55 -16.01
C ARG A 125 11.25 -3.28 -17.44
N ALA A 126 12.11 -2.73 -18.29
CA ALA A 126 11.79 -2.50 -19.69
C ALA A 126 11.59 -3.83 -20.44
N GLU A 127 12.50 -4.78 -20.26
CA GLU A 127 12.43 -6.14 -20.81
C GLU A 127 11.11 -6.83 -20.42
N ILE A 128 10.75 -6.83 -19.13
CA ILE A 128 9.50 -7.44 -18.67
C ILE A 128 8.29 -6.74 -19.27
N ARG A 129 8.29 -5.40 -19.32
CA ARG A 129 7.18 -4.63 -19.94
C ARG A 129 7.05 -4.92 -21.43
N GLN A 130 8.17 -5.03 -22.14
CA GLN A 130 8.19 -5.34 -23.56
C GLN A 130 7.68 -6.76 -23.81
N LYS A 131 8.22 -7.75 -23.10
CA LYS A 131 7.75 -9.13 -23.18
C LYS A 131 6.26 -9.26 -22.92
N LEU A 132 5.73 -8.56 -21.92
CA LEU A 132 4.28 -8.54 -21.64
C LEU A 132 3.47 -7.78 -22.70
N ARG A 133 4.03 -6.78 -23.37
CA ARG A 133 3.36 -6.04 -24.45
C ARG A 133 3.25 -6.88 -25.71
N ASP A 134 4.33 -7.57 -26.05
CA ASP A 134 4.45 -8.38 -27.27
C ASP A 134 3.66 -9.70 -27.16
N MET A 135 3.37 -10.12 -25.93
CA MET A 135 2.59 -11.32 -25.62
C MET A 135 1.08 -11.11 -25.88
N ASP A 136 0.45 -12.11 -26.51
CA ASP A 136 -1.00 -12.10 -26.79
C ASP A 136 -1.81 -12.00 -25.48
N PRO A 137 -2.99 -11.32 -25.45
CA PRO A 137 -3.81 -11.25 -24.25
C PRO A 137 -4.18 -12.62 -23.64
N ALA A 138 -4.37 -13.67 -24.43
CA ALA A 138 -4.64 -15.02 -23.95
C ALA A 138 -3.41 -15.62 -23.24
N GLU A 139 -2.23 -15.53 -23.87
CA GLU A 139 -0.97 -16.00 -23.29
C GLU A 139 -0.63 -15.24 -21.99
N ARG A 140 -0.92 -13.93 -21.92
CA ARG A 140 -0.80 -13.15 -20.69
C ARG A 140 -1.74 -13.59 -19.57
N ARG A 141 -2.92 -14.11 -19.89
CA ARG A 141 -3.85 -14.65 -18.89
C ARG A 141 -3.34 -15.99 -18.37
N GLU A 142 -2.89 -16.85 -19.27
CA GLU A 142 -2.32 -18.15 -18.92
C GLU A 142 -1.04 -18.00 -18.08
N LEU A 143 -0.13 -17.10 -18.46
CA LEU A 143 1.07 -16.80 -17.67
C LEU A 143 0.69 -16.36 -16.24
N ARG A 144 -0.33 -15.51 -16.11
CA ARG A 144 -0.81 -15.07 -14.79
C ARG A 144 -1.38 -16.22 -13.97
N GLN A 145 -2.16 -17.10 -14.58
CA GLN A 145 -2.70 -18.29 -13.93
C GLN A 145 -1.58 -19.23 -13.48
N LYS A 146 -0.64 -19.57 -14.37
CA LYS A 146 0.52 -20.43 -14.03
C LYS A 146 1.36 -19.85 -12.89
N LEU A 147 1.61 -18.55 -12.90
CA LEU A 147 2.35 -17.88 -11.81
C LEU A 147 1.58 -17.92 -10.50
N GLN A 148 0.25 -17.78 -10.55
CA GLN A 148 -0.61 -17.90 -9.38
C GLN A 148 -0.62 -19.32 -8.83
N GLU A 149 -0.87 -20.33 -9.65
CA GLU A 149 -0.87 -21.74 -9.27
C GLU A 149 0.49 -22.17 -8.71
N ARG A 150 1.59 -21.81 -9.38
CA ARG A 150 2.94 -22.07 -8.88
C ARG A 150 3.15 -21.45 -7.50
N ARG A 151 2.68 -20.22 -7.31
CA ARG A 151 2.78 -19.55 -6.02
C ARG A 151 1.94 -20.24 -4.96
N GLU A 152 0.70 -20.62 -5.26
CA GLU A 152 -0.18 -21.36 -4.34
C GLU A 152 0.44 -22.70 -3.94
N LYS A 153 1.02 -23.42 -4.89
CA LYS A 153 1.77 -24.66 -4.64
C LYS A 153 2.98 -24.42 -3.73
N LEU A 154 3.82 -23.44 -4.04
CA LEU A 154 4.98 -23.10 -3.21
C LEU A 154 4.55 -22.64 -1.81
N LEU A 155 3.44 -21.93 -1.68
CA LEU A 155 2.88 -21.55 -0.39
C LEU A 155 2.39 -22.79 0.37
N ALA A 156 1.68 -23.70 -0.28
CA ALA A 156 1.20 -24.93 0.33
C ALA A 156 2.36 -25.84 0.79
N GLU A 157 3.39 -26.00 -0.04
CA GLU A 157 4.60 -26.76 0.29
C GLU A 157 5.35 -26.12 1.47
N ARG A 158 5.54 -24.79 1.44
CA ARG A 158 6.18 -24.06 2.53
C ARG A 158 5.38 -24.15 3.82
N ASP A 159 4.06 -24.03 3.73
CA ASP A 159 3.17 -24.11 4.89
C ASP A 159 3.15 -25.55 5.45
N HIS A 160 3.24 -26.58 4.59
CA HIS A 160 3.44 -27.97 5.02
C HIS A 160 4.79 -28.17 5.73
N GLN A 161 5.91 -27.72 5.14
CA GLN A 161 7.23 -27.78 5.78
C GLN A 161 7.25 -27.05 7.12
N TRP A 162 6.56 -25.91 7.20
CA TRP A 162 6.42 -25.16 8.44
C TRP A 162 5.63 -25.94 9.50
N ARG A 163 4.55 -26.63 9.12
CA ARG A 163 3.76 -27.46 10.05
C ARG A 163 4.58 -28.64 10.61
N GLU A 164 5.36 -29.29 9.76
CA GLU A 164 6.22 -30.40 10.18
C GLU A 164 7.33 -29.92 11.12
N LYS A 165 8.06 -28.85 10.77
CA LYS A 165 9.07 -28.26 11.65
C LYS A 165 8.49 -27.78 12.98
N ALA A 166 7.32 -27.15 12.94
CA ALA A 166 6.61 -26.74 14.14
C ALA A 166 6.29 -27.99 15.00
N ARG A 167 5.72 -29.04 14.41
CA ARG A 167 5.41 -30.30 15.12
C ARG A 167 6.66 -30.88 15.79
N GLU A 168 7.76 -31.05 15.07
CA GLU A 168 9.01 -31.57 15.62
C GLU A 168 9.54 -30.74 16.78
N HIS A 169 9.50 -29.41 16.65
CA HIS A 169 9.93 -28.52 17.72
C HIS A 169 8.99 -28.58 18.93
N PHE A 170 7.68 -28.59 18.70
CA PHE A 170 6.69 -28.76 19.76
C PHE A 170 6.84 -30.10 20.49
N GLU A 171 7.23 -31.18 19.82
CA GLU A 171 7.51 -32.46 20.47
C GLU A 171 8.71 -32.35 21.44
N LYS A 172 9.72 -31.55 21.10
CA LYS A 172 10.91 -31.32 21.93
C LYS A 172 10.73 -30.29 23.04
N MET A 173 9.69 -29.43 22.96
CA MET A 173 9.41 -28.42 23.98
C MET A 173 8.86 -29.03 25.27
N THR A 174 9.26 -28.44 26.40
CA THR A 174 8.76 -28.75 27.74
C THR A 174 7.30 -28.30 27.92
N ALA A 175 6.62 -28.83 28.94
CA ALA A 175 5.24 -28.45 29.26
C ALA A 175 5.11 -26.96 29.60
N GLU A 176 6.11 -26.37 30.26
CA GLU A 176 6.13 -24.96 30.63
C GLU A 176 6.31 -24.06 29.40
N GLU A 177 7.23 -24.38 28.49
CA GLU A 177 7.41 -23.63 27.24
C GLU A 177 6.15 -23.67 26.35
N LYS A 178 5.46 -24.83 26.30
CA LYS A 178 4.17 -24.96 25.59
C LYS A 178 3.10 -24.07 26.19
N ARG A 179 3.04 -23.99 27.53
CA ARG A 179 2.09 -23.13 28.25
C ARG A 179 2.34 -21.65 27.95
N GLN A 180 3.59 -21.20 28.08
CA GLN A 180 4.01 -19.83 27.77
C GLN A 180 3.70 -19.44 26.32
N LEU A 181 3.95 -20.36 25.38
CA LEU A 181 3.64 -20.14 23.98
C LEU A 181 2.13 -20.01 23.72
N GLY A 182 1.32 -20.85 24.37
CA GLY A 182 -0.13 -20.79 24.32
C GLY A 182 -0.70 -19.50 24.93
N ASP A 183 -0.14 -19.03 26.05
CA ASP A 183 -0.52 -17.78 26.69
C ASP A 183 -0.18 -16.57 25.81
N LYS A 184 1.04 -16.52 25.24
CA LYS A 184 1.44 -15.46 24.29
C LYS A 184 0.56 -15.44 23.04
N LEU A 185 0.18 -16.60 22.50
CA LEU A 185 -0.76 -16.69 21.38
C LEU A 185 -2.16 -16.17 21.73
N ARG A 186 -2.66 -16.47 22.93
CA ARG A 186 -3.95 -15.95 23.43
C ARG A 186 -3.92 -14.44 23.61
N GLU A 187 -2.86 -13.92 24.23
CA GLU A 187 -2.65 -12.48 24.43
C GLU A 187 -2.58 -11.75 23.09
N LEU A 188 -1.75 -12.20 22.16
CA LEU A 188 -1.65 -11.61 20.83
C LEU A 188 -2.99 -11.67 20.09
N LYS A 189 -3.75 -12.76 20.22
CA LYS A 189 -5.08 -12.86 19.60
C LYS A 189 -6.03 -11.79 20.14
N GLN A 190 -6.05 -11.55 21.45
CA GLN A 190 -6.97 -10.62 22.13
C GLN A 190 -6.54 -9.15 21.99
N HIS A 191 -5.24 -8.87 22.14
CA HIS A 191 -4.73 -7.50 22.30
C HIS A 191 -3.60 -7.12 21.34
N GLY A 192 -3.02 -8.10 20.64
CA GLY A 192 -1.89 -7.86 19.74
C GLY A 192 -2.28 -7.07 18.49
N SER A 193 -1.50 -6.02 18.23
CA SER A 193 -1.50 -5.30 16.97
C SER A 193 -1.06 -6.20 15.80
N LEU A 194 -1.33 -5.77 14.58
CA LEU A 194 -0.91 -6.48 13.36
C LEU A 194 0.62 -6.62 13.29
N GLU A 195 1.36 -5.61 13.74
CA GLU A 195 2.82 -5.62 13.72
C GLU A 195 3.39 -6.59 14.75
N GLU A 196 2.83 -6.63 15.97
CA GLU A 196 3.24 -7.59 17.00
C GLU A 196 2.95 -9.03 16.59
N LYS A 197 1.77 -9.29 16.00
CA LYS A 197 1.41 -10.60 15.43
C LYS A 197 2.38 -11.04 14.33
N ARG A 198 2.85 -10.08 13.51
CA ARG A 198 3.83 -10.35 12.45
C ARG A 198 5.20 -10.67 13.05
N ARG A 199 5.73 -9.81 13.92
CA ARG A 199 7.03 -10.01 14.57
C ARG A 199 7.10 -11.35 15.27
N PHE A 200 6.07 -11.69 16.02
CA PHE A 200 6.00 -12.97 16.70
C PHE A 200 5.99 -14.18 15.76
N ARG A 201 5.28 -14.09 14.62
CA ARG A 201 5.31 -15.13 13.59
C ARG A 201 6.70 -15.29 12.98
N ASP A 202 7.38 -14.17 12.75
CA ASP A 202 8.74 -14.16 12.17
C ASP A 202 9.76 -14.72 13.18
N GLU A 203 9.69 -14.32 14.46
CA GLU A 203 10.48 -14.89 15.57
C GLU A 203 10.27 -16.39 15.71
N LEU A 204 9.02 -16.87 15.68
CA LEU A 204 8.73 -18.31 15.73
C LEU A 204 9.32 -19.03 14.52
N ARG A 205 9.20 -18.45 13.32
CA ARG A 205 9.79 -19.05 12.12
C ARG A 205 11.31 -19.13 12.22
N GLU A 206 11.97 -18.10 12.75
CA GLU A 206 13.42 -18.07 12.93
C GLU A 206 13.89 -19.10 13.95
N LYS A 207 13.26 -19.17 15.14
CA LYS A 207 13.56 -20.19 16.16
C LYS A 207 13.41 -21.62 15.64
N LEU A 208 12.41 -21.86 14.80
CA LEU A 208 12.17 -23.16 14.16
C LEU A 208 13.17 -23.47 13.03
N GLN A 209 13.79 -22.45 12.44
CA GLN A 209 14.84 -22.61 11.42
C GLN A 209 16.22 -22.78 12.05
N SER A 210 16.47 -22.13 13.18
CA SER A 210 17.75 -22.18 13.92
C SER A 210 17.89 -23.39 14.82
N GLY A 211 16.91 -24.32 14.84
CA GLY A 211 16.96 -25.59 15.59
C GLY A 211 18.01 -26.61 15.10
N LYS A 212 19.12 -26.12 14.54
CA LYS A 212 20.41 -26.82 14.53
C LYS A 212 21.23 -26.22 15.66
N GLU A 213 21.21 -26.93 16.79
CA GLU A 213 22.14 -26.95 17.94
C GLU A 213 21.37 -27.12 19.25
#